data_AF-A0A1Y3ML67-F1
#
_entry.id   AF-A0A1Y3ML67-F1
#
_cell.length_a   1.000
_cell.length_b   1.000
_cell.length_c   1.000
_cell.angle_alpha   90.00
_cell.angle_beta   90.00
_cell.angle_gamma   90.00
#
_symmetry.space_group_name_H-M   'P 1'
#
loop_
_entity.id
_entity.type
_entity.pdbx_description
1 polymer ?
#
loop_
_entity_poly.entity_id
_entity_poly.type
_entity_poly.pdbx_seq_one_letter_code
_entity_poly.pdbx_strand_id
1 'polypeptide(L)' 'RRKNIHLKVDSNEKIPDKIINMRTYKGKNRYLMSWKGPNEHEDTWIDEDQITDKQLIQEYFRRNKKNKS' A
#
# COMPACT_ATOMS: atom_id res chain seq x y z
N ARG A 1 20.05 -19.56 -27.18
CA ARG A 1 18.69 -18.98 -27.09
C ARG A 1 18.28 -18.97 -25.62
N ARG A 2 18.40 -17.82 -24.95
CA ARG A 2 17.92 -17.68 -23.57
C ARG A 2 16.40 -17.82 -23.63
N LYS A 3 15.86 -18.88 -23.03
CA LYS A 3 14.41 -19.04 -22.89
C LYS A 3 13.99 -17.92 -21.94
N ASN A 4 13.35 -16.91 -22.51
CA ASN A 4 12.72 -15.85 -21.75
C ASN A 4 11.66 -16.53 -20.91
N ILE A 5 11.97 -16.73 -19.63
CA ILE A 5 11.03 -17.16 -18.62
C ILE A 5 9.95 -16.09 -18.55
N HIS A 6 8.89 -16.28 -19.31
CA HIS A 6 7.65 -15.56 -19.09
C HIS A 6 7.13 -16.10 -17.76
N LEU A 7 7.56 -15.49 -16.65
CA LEU A 7 6.87 -15.61 -15.39
C LEU A 7 5.46 -15.13 -15.68
N LYS A 8 4.55 -16.07 -15.89
CA LYS A 8 3.13 -15.85 -15.64
C LYS A 8 3.05 -15.65 -14.13
N VAL A 9 3.26 -14.41 -13.72
CA VAL A 9 2.86 -13.96 -12.39
C VAL A 9 1.36 -14.11 -12.42
N ASP A 10 0.87 -15.21 -11.84
CA ASP A 10 -0.56 -15.38 -11.54
C ASP A 10 -1.00 -14.09 -10.86
N SER A 11 -1.83 -13.31 -11.57
CA SER A 11 -2.09 -11.88 -11.40
C SER A 11 -2.84 -11.49 -10.10
N ASN A 12 -2.50 -12.09 -8.97
CA ASN A 12 -3.10 -11.80 -7.66
C ASN A 12 -2.11 -11.30 -6.60
N GLU A 13 -0.80 -11.32 -6.85
CA GLU A 13 0.17 -10.67 -5.95
C GLU A 13 0.21 -9.16 -6.21
N LYS A 14 -0.75 -8.44 -5.63
CA LYS A 14 -0.66 -6.98 -5.50
C LYS A 14 0.45 -6.65 -4.51
N ILE A 15 1.52 -6.02 -4.98
CA ILE A 15 2.64 -5.62 -4.12
C ILE A 15 2.25 -4.31 -3.43
N PRO A 16 2.21 -4.26 -2.08
CA PRO A 16 1.95 -3.02 -1.37
C PRO A 16 3.11 -2.06 -1.61
N ASP A 17 2.83 -0.88 -2.17
CA ASP A 17 3.84 0.13 -2.48
C ASP A 17 3.99 1.11 -1.31
N LYS A 18 2.91 1.79 -0.94
CA LYS A 18 2.93 2.81 0.12
C LYS A 18 1.53 3.20 0.58
N ILE A 19 1.45 3.73 1.79
CA ILE A 19 0.26 4.42 2.28
C ILE A 19 0.27 5.85 1.76
N ILE A 20 -0.78 6.20 1.02
CA ILE A 20 -0.95 7.53 0.43
C ILE A 20 -1.86 8.42 1.28
N ASN A 21 -2.76 7.83 2.07
CA ASN A 21 -3.70 8.60 2.87
C ASN A 21 -4.18 7.81 4.10
N MET A 22 -4.72 8.53 5.08
CA MET A 22 -5.33 7.94 6.27
C MET A 22 -6.57 8.73 6.66
N ARG A 23 -7.63 8.02 7.03
CA ARG A 23 -8.84 8.59 7.60
C ARG A 23 -9.33 7.74 8.76
N THR A 24 -9.98 8.37 9.73
CA THR A 24 -10.71 7.65 10.77
C THR A 24 -12.18 7.55 10.35
N TYR A 25 -12.71 6.32 10.28
CA TYR A 25 -14.11 6.06 9.94
C TYR A 25 -14.74 5.18 11.02
N LYS A 26 -15.85 5.64 11.62
CA LYS A 26 -16.56 4.95 12.72
C LYS A 26 -15.64 4.54 13.88
N GLY A 27 -14.70 5.42 14.26
CA GLY A 27 -13.76 5.16 15.35
C GLY A 27 -12.61 4.20 15.01
N LYS A 28 -12.52 3.72 13.75
CA LYS A 28 -11.42 2.89 13.27
C LYS A 28 -10.54 3.66 12.29
N ASN A 29 -9.23 3.49 12.40
CA ASN A 29 -8.29 4.06 11.44
C ASN A 29 -8.25 3.21 10.17
N ARG A 30 -8.42 3.87 9.03
CA ARG A 30 -8.30 3.29 7.70
C ARG A 30 -7.19 3.99 6.95
N TYR A 31 -6.40 3.21 6.25
CA TYR A 31 -5.31 3.70 5.43
C TYR A 31 -5.57 3.35 3.98
N LEU A 32 -5.27 4.28 3.09
CA LEU A 32 -5.33 4.07 1.67
C LEU A 32 -4.00 3.49 1.23
N MET A 33 -4.00 2.18 0.99
CA MET A 33 -2.85 1.43 0.50
C MET A 33 -2.80 1.54 -1.02
N SER A 34 -1.69 2.03 -1.54
CA SER A 34 -1.40 2.03 -2.97
C SER A 34 -0.66 0.74 -3.33
N TRP A 35 -1.22 0.00 -4.27
CA TRP A 35 -0.70 -1.26 -4.78
C TRP A 35 -0.06 -1.01 -6.14
N LYS A 36 1.16 -1.51 -6.33
CA LYS A 36 1.80 -1.52 -7.65
C LYS A 36 1.44 -2.81 -8.36
N GLY A 37 0.53 -2.70 -9.32
CA GLY A 37 0.27 -3.74 -10.31
C GLY A 37 1.17 -3.56 -11.54
N PRO A 38 1.29 -4.60 -12.38
CA PRO A 38 2.04 -4.53 -13.64
C PRO A 38 1.42 -3.58 -14.67
N ASN A 39 0.11 -3.35 -14.62
CA ASN A 39 -0.59 -2.48 -15.56
C ASN A 39 -1.23 -1.24 -14.92
N GLU A 40 -1.56 -1.27 -13.62
CA GLU A 40 -2.25 -0.15 -12.97
C GLU A 40 -1.86 0.00 -11.49
N HIS A 41 -1.92 1.25 -11.02
CA HIS A 41 -1.89 1.58 -9.60
C HIS A 41 -3.31 1.46 -9.05
N GLU A 42 -3.52 0.51 -8.14
CA GLU A 42 -4.79 0.38 -7.45
C GLU A 42 -4.67 0.91 -6.03
N ASP A 43 -5.61 1.74 -5.60
CA ASP A 43 -5.64 2.28 -4.24
C ASP A 43 -6.85 1.72 -3.48
N THR A 44 -6.60 0.99 -2.38
CA THR A 44 -7.66 0.37 -1.57
C THR A 44 -7.61 0.83 -0.12
N TRP A 45 -8.77 1.15 0.46
CA TRP A 45 -8.89 1.44 1.88
C TRP A 45 -8.89 0.16 2.69
N ILE A 46 -7.87 0.00 3.53
CA ILE A 46 -7.74 -1.13 4.45
C ILE A 46 -7.72 -0.63 5.89
N ASP A 47 -8.20 -1.46 6.80
CA ASP A 47 -8.16 -1.16 8.23
C ASP A 47 -6.72 -1.30 8.76
N GLU A 48 -6.38 -0.60 9.85
CA GLU A 48 -5.06 -0.68 10.49
C GLU A 48 -4.62 -2.12 10.78
N ASP A 49 -5.57 -2.96 11.21
CA ASP A 49 -5.33 -4.36 11.56
C ASP A 49 -4.98 -5.24 10.34
N GLN A 50 -5.37 -4.83 9.13
CA GLN A 50 -5.03 -5.55 7.89
C GLN A 50 -3.61 -5.23 7.41
N ILE A 51 -3.00 -4.16 7.93
CA ILE A 51 -1.66 -3.76 7.56
C ILE A 51 -0.68 -4.54 8.43
N THR A 52 -0.15 -5.61 7.86
CA THR A 52 0.87 -6.42 8.54
C THR A 52 2.18 -5.65 8.68
N ASP A 53 2.51 -4.80 7.69
CA ASP A 53 3.72 -3.98 7.70
C ASP A 53 3.48 -2.58 8.27
N LYS A 54 3.70 -2.44 9.57
CA LYS A 54 3.59 -1.16 10.29
C LYS A 54 4.62 -0.13 9.84
N GLN A 55 5.69 -0.51 9.13
CA GLN A 55 6.66 0.46 8.61
C GLN A 55 6.02 1.41 7.60
N LEU A 56 5.07 0.91 6.79
CA LEU A 56 4.34 1.75 5.83
C LEU A 56 3.54 2.85 6.53
N ILE A 57 2.91 2.51 7.65
CA ILE A 57 2.17 3.45 8.50
C ILE A 57 3.14 4.46 9.12
N GLN A 58 4.26 3.98 9.66
CA GLN A 58 5.27 4.83 10.28
C GLN A 58 5.88 5.83 9.29
N GLU A 59 6.19 5.40 8.07
CA GLU A 59 6.68 6.27 6.99
C GLU A 59 5.66 7.35 6.62
N TYR A 60 4.39 6.98 6.51
CA TYR A 60 3.31 7.95 6.28
C TYR A 60 3.25 9.00 7.39
N PHE A 61 3.21 8.57 8.66
CA PHE A 61 3.20 9.50 9.80
C PHE A 61 4.45 10.37 9.86
N ARG A 62 5.63 9.82 9.57
CA ARG A 62 6.89 10.57 9.55
C ARG A 62 6.86 11.70 8.54
N ARG A 63 6.30 11.46 7.35
CA ARG A 63 6.12 12.48 6.30
C ARG A 63 5.05 13.50 6.69
N ASN A 64 3.92 13.05 7.23
CA ASN A 64 2.79 13.93 7.55
C ASN A 64 3.06 14.81 8.78
N LYS A 65 3.83 14.32 9.76
CA LYS A 65 4.21 15.08 10.95
C LYS A 65 5.12 16.27 10.63
N LYS A 66 5.87 16.21 9.52
CA LYS A 66 6.67 17.36 9.03
C LYS A 66 5.81 18.51 8.48
N ASN A 67 4.57 18.25 8.04
CA ASN A 67 3.69 19.28 7.48
C ASN A 67 2.78 19.96 8.54
N LYS A 68 2.94 19.62 9.82
CA LYS A 68 2.19 20.24 10.93
C LYS A 68 3.04 21.15 11.84
N SER A 69 4.25 21.51 11.39
CA SER A 69 5.11 22.43 12.13
C SER A 69 5.08 23.84 11.54
#